data_AF-A0A2V6WY60-F1
#
_entry.id   AF-A0A2V6WY60-F1
#
_cell.length_a   1.000
_cell.length_b   1.000
_cell.length_c   1.000
_cell.angle_alpha   90.00
_cell.angle_beta   90.00
_cell.angle_gamma   90.00
#
_symmetry.space_group_name_H-M   'P 1'
#
loop_
_entity.id
_entity.type
_entity.pdbx_description
1 polymer ?
#
loop_
_entity_poly.entity_id
_entity_poly.type
_entity_poly.pdbx_seq_one_letter_code
_entity_poly.pdbx_strand_id
1 'polypeptide(L)' 'MLYELRRYDVAATKLPSLIDRFGSFTVHKWKEYGFRLIGFWTPVVGEKSNQ' A
#
# COMPACT_ATOMS: atom_id res chain seq x y z
N MET A 1 8.16 7.71 -18.99
CA MET A 1 8.09 7.42 -17.55
C MET A 1 6.71 6.84 -17.29
N LEU A 2 6.59 5.68 -16.65
CA LEU A 2 5.31 5.05 -16.32
C LEU A 2 5.06 5.15 -14.82
N TYR A 3 3.80 5.35 -14.46
CA TYR A 3 3.35 5.49 -13.09
C TYR A 3 2.20 4.52 -12.85
N GLU A 4 2.25 3.79 -11.74
CA GLU A 4 1.20 2.86 -11.31
C GLU A 4 0.62 3.36 -10.00
N LEU A 5 -0.70 3.52 -9.95
CA LEU A 5 -1.45 3.78 -8.72
C LEU A 5 -2.13 2.49 -8.27
N ARG A 6 -1.88 2.08 -7.03
CA ARG A 6 -2.46 0.87 -6.44
C ARG A 6 -3.36 1.24 -5.27
N ARG A 7 -4.62 0.81 -5.33
CA ARG A 7 -5.59 0.91 -4.23
C ARG A 7 -5.88 -0.48 -3.70
N TYR A 8 -5.90 -0.61 -2.38
CA TYR A 8 -6.24 -1.86 -1.70
C TYR A 8 -7.48 -1.65 -0.86
N ASP A 9 -8.48 -2.48 -1.10
CA ASP A 9 -9.63 -2.65 -0.22
C ASP A 9 -9.28 -3.74 0.79
N VAL A 10 -9.26 -3.38 2.07
CA VAL A 10 -8.64 -4.20 3.13
C VAL A 10 -9.68 -4.60 4.15
N ALA A 11 -9.89 -5.91 4.32
CA ALA A 11 -10.84 -6.45 5.28
C ALA A 11 -10.74 -5.78 6.66
N ALA A 12 -11.87 -5.72 7.38
CA ALA A 12 -11.93 -5.12 8.70
C ALA A 12 -10.77 -5.59 9.58
N THR A 13 -10.12 -4.65 10.29
CA THR A 13 -8.95 -4.87 11.17
C THR A 13 -7.63 -5.27 10.50
N LYS A 14 -7.58 -5.51 9.18
CA LYS A 14 -6.35 -5.99 8.50
C LYS A 14 -5.43 -4.88 7.97
N LEU A 15 -5.85 -3.62 8.03
CA LEU A 15 -5.04 -2.49 7.58
C LEU A 15 -3.64 -2.44 8.24
N PRO A 16 -3.48 -2.61 9.58
CA PRO A 16 -2.15 -2.60 10.21
C PRO A 16 -1.22 -3.68 9.67
N SER A 17 -1.73 -4.91 9.45
CA SER A 17 -0.95 -6.01 8.88
C SER A 17 -0.53 -5.73 7.43
N LEU A 18 -1.38 -5.05 6.65
CA LEU A 18 -1.04 -4.65 5.29
C LEU A 18 0.09 -3.61 5.30
N ILE A 19 -0.01 -2.59 6.15
CA ILE A 19 1.01 -1.55 6.30
C ILE A 19 2.34 -2.17 6.72
N ASP A 20 2.33 -3.06 7.70
CA ASP A 20 3.53 -3.76 8.17
C ASP A 20 4.22 -4.51 7.01
N ARG A 21 3.48 -5.30 6.22
CA ARG A 21 4.03 -6.01 5.06
C ARG A 21 4.71 -5.08 4.06
N PHE A 22 4.18 -3.89 3.83
CA PHE A 22 4.81 -2.92 2.92
C PHE A 22 6.12 -2.38 3.51
N GLY A 23 6.11 -2.02 4.79
CA GLY A 23 7.28 -1.50 5.50
C GLY A 23 8.38 -2.54 5.70
N SER A 24 8.03 -3.76 6.07
CA SER A 24 8.99 -4.80 6.45
C SER A 24 9.56 -5.57 5.26
N PHE A 25 8.75 -5.81 4.21
CA PHE A 25 9.14 -6.73 3.13
C PHE A 25 9.01 -6.12 1.73
N THR A 26 7.83 -5.61 1.38
CA THR A 26 7.47 -5.40 -0.04
C THR A 26 8.30 -4.30 -0.70
N VAL A 27 8.50 -3.16 -0.02
CA VAL A 27 9.31 -2.06 -0.55
C VAL A 27 10.76 -2.48 -0.75
N HIS A 28 11.30 -3.30 0.16
CA HIS A 28 12.65 -3.85 0.05
C HIS A 28 12.77 -4.74 -1.20
N LYS A 29 11.80 -5.64 -1.39
CA LYS A 29 11.78 -6.55 -2.52
C LYS A 29 11.65 -5.82 -3.87
N TRP A 30 10.83 -4.77 -3.92
CA TRP A 30 10.65 -3.95 -5.13
C TRP A 30 11.92 -3.25 -5.62
N LYS A 31 12.83 -2.88 -4.72
CA LYS A 31 14.12 -2.28 -5.10
C LYS A 31 14.95 -3.24 -5.95
N GLU A 32 14.88 -4.54 -5.69
CA GLU A 32 15.59 -5.57 -6.48
C GLU A 32 15.13 -5.62 -7.95
N TYR A 33 13.89 -5.21 -8.22
CA TYR A 33 13.31 -5.19 -9.58
C TYR A 33 13.29 -3.79 -10.20
N GLY A 34 13.97 -2.81 -9.60
CA GLY A 34 14.10 -1.45 -10.16
C GLY A 34 12.87 -0.55 -9.99
N PHE A 35 11.90 -0.94 -9.15
CA PHE A 35 10.77 -0.08 -8.85
C PHE A 35 11.19 1.12 -7.98
N ARG A 36 10.64 2.29 -8.29
CA ARG A 36 10.83 3.51 -7.51
C ARG A 36 9.52 3.90 -6.83
N LEU A 37 9.56 3.94 -5.49
CA LEU A 37 8.42 4.34 -4.68
C LEU A 37 8.24 5.86 -4.73
N ILE A 38 7.00 6.31 -4.89
CA ILE A 38 6.62 7.73 -4.84
C ILE A 38 5.96 8.08 -3.50
N GLY A 39 5.06 7.22 -3.00
CA GLY A 39 4.42 7.42 -1.71
C GLY A 39 3.34 6.39 -1.41
N PHE A 40 2.90 6.39 -0.15
CA PHE A 40 1.76 5.64 0.36
C PHE A 40 0.89 6.58 1.19
N TRP A 41 -0.41 6.34 1.20
CA TRP A 41 -1.34 7.05 2.05
C TRP A 41 -2.51 6.15 2.41
N THR A 42 -3.09 6.40 3.59
CA THR A 42 -4.39 5.86 3.97
C THR A 42 -5.40 7.00 3.86
N PRO A 43 -6.49 6.85 3.09
CA PRO A 43 -7.51 7.88 3.02
C PRO A 43 -8.19 8.06 4.39
N VAL A 44 -8.18 9.28 4.90
CA VAL A 44 -8.86 9.65 6.16
C VAL A 44 -10.28 10.18 5.94
N VAL A 45 -10.59 10.61 4.71
CA VAL A 45 -11.90 11.08 4.26
C VAL A 45 -12.27 10.32 2.98
N GLY A 46 -13.51 9.81 2.92
CA GLY A 46 -14.03 9.03 1.79
C GLY A 46 -14.78 7.77 2.23
N GLU A 47 -15.30 7.03 1.26
CA GLU A 47 -16.01 5.76 1.51
C GLU A 47 -15.08 4.73 2.16
N LYS A 48 -15.51 4.18 3.31
CA LYS A 48 -14.82 3.06 3.95
C LYS A 48 -15.11 1.80 3.15
N SER A 49 -14.07 1.12 2.69
CA SER A 49 -14.25 -0.10 1.88
C SER A 49 -14.72 -1.33 2.68
N ASN A 50 -14.94 -1.22 4.01
CA ASN A 50 -15.48 -2.29 4.84
C ASN A 50 -16.34 -1.72 5.97
N GLN A 51 -17.61 -1.43 5.66
CA GLN A 51 -18.68 -1.50 6.65
C GLN A 51 -18.97 -2.96 6.97
#